data_AF-W2YEE1-F1
#
_entry.id   AF-W2YEE1-F1
#
_cell.length_a   1.000
_cell.length_b   1.000
_cell.length_c   1.000
_cell.angle_alpha   90.00
_cell.angle_beta   90.00
_cell.angle_gamma   90.00
#
_symmetry.space_group_name_H-M   'P 1'
#
loop_
_entity.id
_entity.type
_entity.pdbx_description
1 polymer ?
#
loop_
_entity_poly.entity_id
_entity_poly.type
_entity_poly.pdbx_seq_one_letter_code
_entity_poly.pdbx_strand_id
1 'polypeptide(L)'
;MAYEADNAVGFGAITAHHLDIVHQRRPDTATFEVPAHNTTAEAMALDQQRAEIRRADSEAEAARQTGVVKIKLNRLWMPVEVDIISLRRAIGLPDHDMFTQGIFHEFNAPPPTNPTMQDVDYLEDEEM
;
A
#
# COMPACT_ATOMS: atom_id res chain seq x y z
N MET A 1 19.44 -15.55 -6.74
CA MET A 1 19.34 -17.00 -6.41
C MET A 1 20.02 -17.82 -7.49
N ALA A 2 20.41 -19.08 -7.23
CA ALA A 2 21.15 -19.91 -8.20
C ALA A 2 20.47 -19.99 -9.58
N TYR A 3 19.14 -19.99 -9.60
CA TYR A 3 18.31 -20.14 -10.81
C TYR A 3 18.31 -18.91 -11.75
N GLU A 4 18.59 -17.72 -11.23
CA GLU A 4 18.68 -16.48 -12.01
C GLU A 4 20.02 -16.39 -12.76
N ALA A 5 21.07 -16.95 -12.15
CA ALA A 5 22.40 -17.02 -12.74
C ALA A 5 22.44 -18.01 -13.91
N ASP A 6 21.75 -19.14 -13.79
CA ASP A 6 21.73 -20.19 -14.83
C ASP A 6 20.90 -19.82 -16.07
N ASN A 7 19.91 -18.92 -15.93
CA ASN A 7 19.03 -18.52 -17.04
C ASN A 7 19.30 -17.11 -17.58
N ALA A 8 20.22 -16.35 -16.96
CA ALA A 8 20.44 -14.93 -17.26
C ALA A 8 19.15 -14.07 -17.27
N VAL A 9 18.14 -14.49 -16.51
CA VAL A 9 16.84 -13.83 -16.36
C VAL A 9 16.67 -13.49 -14.88
N GLY A 10 16.44 -12.21 -14.59
CA GLY A 10 16.03 -11.77 -13.26
C GLY A 10 14.54 -12.05 -13.06
N PHE A 11 14.19 -12.83 -12.03
CA PHE A 11 12.80 -13.09 -11.69
C PHE A 11 12.36 -12.18 -10.55
N GLY A 12 11.11 -11.73 -10.58
CA GLY A 12 10.53 -11.08 -9.41
C GLY A 12 10.34 -12.06 -8.26
N ALA A 13 10.08 -11.54 -7.06
CA ALA A 13 10.06 -12.34 -5.84
C ALA A 13 8.99 -13.44 -5.85
N ILE A 14 7.85 -13.21 -6.52
CA ILE A 14 6.73 -14.17 -6.59
C ILE A 14 7.13 -15.34 -7.50
N THR A 15 7.66 -15.03 -8.68
CA THR A 15 8.12 -16.03 -9.65
C THR A 15 9.29 -16.83 -9.08
N ALA A 16 10.26 -16.17 -8.46
CA ALA A 16 11.41 -16.86 -7.87
C ALA A 16 10.99 -17.85 -6.77
N HIS A 17 10.02 -17.46 -5.91
CA HIS A 17 9.48 -18.36 -4.89
C HIS A 17 8.72 -19.56 -5.50
N HIS A 18 7.93 -19.32 -6.55
CA HIS A 18 7.26 -20.40 -7.28
C HIS A 18 8.27 -21.38 -7.90
N LEU A 19 9.34 -20.88 -8.53
CA LEU A 19 10.38 -21.70 -9.16
C LEU A 19 11.15 -22.54 -8.14
N ASP A 20 11.44 -22.00 -6.95
CA ASP A 20 12.06 -22.74 -5.85
C ASP A 20 11.18 -23.93 -5.42
N ILE A 21 9.88 -23.72 -5.22
CA ILE A 21 8.93 -24.79 -4.86
C ILE A 21 8.86 -25.87 -5.95
N VAL A 22 8.79 -25.47 -7.23
CA VAL A 22 8.72 -26.43 -8.34
C VAL A 22 10.02 -27.24 -8.43
N HIS A 23 11.17 -26.59 -8.21
CA HIS A 23 12.47 -27.25 -8.25
C HIS A 23 12.64 -28.26 -7.10
N GLN A 24 12.24 -27.92 -5.87
CA GLN A 24 12.28 -28.83 -4.73
C GLN A 24 11.45 -30.11 -4.92
N ARG A 25 10.49 -30.11 -5.86
CA ARG A 25 9.67 -31.29 -6.20
C ARG A 25 10.29 -32.15 -7.30
N ARG A 26 11.41 -31.74 -7.89
CA ARG A 26 12.13 -32.49 -8.92
C ARG A 26 13.29 -33.25 -8.29
N PRO A 27 13.70 -34.40 -8.86
CA PRO A 27 14.92 -35.08 -8.44
C PRO A 27 16.14 -34.17 -8.67
N ASP A 28 17.13 -34.25 -7.77
CA ASP A 28 18.33 -33.39 -7.74
C ASP A 28 19.18 -33.43 -9.03
N THR A 29 18.96 -34.44 -9.87
CA THR A 29 19.65 -34.62 -11.16
C THR A 29 18.94 -33.94 -12.33
N ALA A 30 17.79 -33.31 -12.11
CA ALA A 30 17.02 -32.67 -13.18
C ALA A 30 17.60 -31.29 -13.52
N THR A 31 17.86 -31.06 -14.82
CA THR A 31 18.21 -29.73 -15.32
C THR A 31 17.10 -28.74 -15.01
N PHE A 32 17.47 -27.56 -14.52
CA PHE A 32 16.52 -26.49 -14.27
C PHE A 32 16.01 -25.91 -15.59
N GLU A 33 14.69 -25.86 -15.73
CA GLU A 33 14.00 -25.17 -16.82
C GLU A 33 12.83 -24.40 -16.24
N VAL A 34 12.60 -23.18 -16.73
CA VAL A 34 11.42 -22.39 -16.37
C VAL A 34 10.18 -23.15 -16.85
N PRO A 35 9.27 -23.57 -15.95
CA PRO A 35 8.10 -24.33 -16.34
C PRO A 35 7.20 -23.50 -17.26
N ALA A 36 6.80 -24.04 -18.41
CA ALA A 36 5.85 -23.38 -19.33
C ALA A 36 4.38 -23.46 -18.86
N HIS A 37 4.16 -23.52 -17.54
CA HIS A 37 2.83 -23.67 -16.96
C HIS A 37 2.18 -22.29 -16.78
N ASN A 38 0.85 -22.25 -16.84
CA ASN A 38 0.08 -21.01 -16.63
C ASN A 38 0.43 -20.32 -15.30
N THR A 39 0.70 -21.09 -14.24
CA THR A 39 1.08 -20.55 -12.93
C THR A 39 2.41 -19.77 -12.94
N THR A 40 3.37 -20.19 -13.77
CA THR A 40 4.64 -19.45 -13.92
C THR A 40 4.42 -18.15 -14.68
N ALA A 41 3.57 -18.17 -15.72
CA ALA A 41 3.19 -16.96 -16.45
C ALA A 41 2.40 -15.97 -15.57
N GLU A 42 1.47 -16.46 -14.74
CA GLU A 42 0.73 -15.65 -13.75
C GLU A 42 1.66 -15.04 -12.70
N ALA A 43 2.61 -15.82 -12.17
CA ALA A 43 3.60 -15.31 -11.21
C ALA A 43 4.45 -14.18 -11.81
N MET A 44 4.86 -14.30 -13.08
CA MET A 44 5.58 -13.25 -13.79
C MET A 44 4.73 -11.99 -13.99
N ALA A 45 3.45 -12.15 -14.36
CA ALA A 45 2.53 -11.03 -14.51
C ALA A 45 2.30 -10.29 -13.18
N LEU A 46 2.17 -11.02 -12.06
CA LEU A 46 2.05 -10.43 -10.73
C LEU A 46 3.30 -9.68 -10.30
N ASP A 47 4.49 -10.20 -10.61
CA ASP A 47 5.74 -9.50 -10.35
C ASP A 47 5.84 -8.20 -11.16
N GLN A 48 5.39 -8.21 -12.42
CA GLN A 48 5.33 -7.00 -13.25
C GLN A 48 4.37 -5.96 -12.66
N GLN A 49 3.15 -6.36 -12.31
CA GLN A 49 2.18 -5.46 -11.66
C GLN A 49 2.72 -4.89 -10.35
N ARG A 50 3.40 -5.71 -9.54
CA ARG A 50 4.02 -5.26 -8.30
C ARG A 50 5.14 -4.25 -8.54
N ALA A 51 5.91 -4.41 -9.62
CA ALA A 51 6.94 -3.44 -10.00
C ALA A 51 6.32 -2.11 -10.46
N GLU A 52 5.21 -2.16 -11.22
CA GLU A 52 4.46 -0.97 -11.65
C GLU A 52 3.88 -0.21 -10.46
N ILE A 53 3.24 -0.90 -9.50
CA ILE A 53 2.72 -0.28 -8.27
C ILE A 53 3.85 0.39 -7.49
N ARG A 54 4.97 -0.31 -7.25
CA ARG A 54 6.11 0.30 -6.52
C ARG A 54 6.67 1.52 -7.23
N ARG A 55 6.72 1.49 -8.56
CA ARG A 55 7.18 2.63 -9.35
C ARG A 55 6.21 3.80 -9.21
N ALA A 56 4.91 3.56 -9.32
CA ALA A 56 3.89 4.59 -9.10
C ALA A 56 3.94 5.16 -7.68
N ASP A 57 4.09 4.31 -6.66
CA ASP A 57 4.26 4.74 -5.26
C ASP A 57 5.52 5.57 -5.09
N SER A 58 6.65 5.16 -5.68
CA SER A 58 7.91 5.91 -5.61
C SER A 58 7.83 7.25 -6.33
N GLU A 59 7.13 7.30 -7.47
CA GLU A 59 6.87 8.54 -8.22
C GLU A 59 5.92 9.46 -7.45
N ALA A 60 4.91 8.92 -6.76
CA ALA A 60 4.03 9.66 -5.87
C ALA A 60 4.76 10.18 -4.61
N GLU A 61 5.66 9.40 -4.03
CA GLU A 61 6.53 9.84 -2.93
C GLU A 61 7.50 10.94 -3.39
N ALA A 62 8.03 10.84 -4.62
CA ALA A 62 8.91 11.85 -5.19
C ALA A 62 8.15 13.16 -5.52
N ALA A 63 6.90 13.05 -5.95
CA ALA A 63 5.99 14.16 -6.12
C ALA A 63 5.43 14.58 -4.75
N ARG A 64 6.27 15.24 -3.93
CA ARG A 64 5.91 15.76 -2.60
C ARG A 64 4.49 16.34 -2.60
N GLN A 65 3.54 15.59 -2.06
CA GLN A 65 2.21 16.11 -1.80
C GLN A 65 2.31 16.96 -0.54
N THR A 66 2.44 18.28 -0.75
CA THR A 66 2.33 19.23 0.35
C THR A 66 0.89 19.74 0.47
N GLY A 67 0.45 19.97 1.69
CA GLY A 67 -0.85 20.57 1.97
C GLY A 67 -0.75 21.56 3.13
N VAL A 68 -1.68 22.50 3.18
CA VAL A 68 -1.74 23.50 4.24
C VAL A 68 -2.71 23.03 5.32
N VAL A 69 -2.21 22.86 6.55
CA VAL A 69 -3.01 22.54 7.73
C VAL A 69 -3.01 23.71 8.70
N LYS A 70 -4.09 23.87 9.49
CA LYS A 70 -4.13 24.85 10.57
C LYS A 70 -3.64 24.21 11.86
N ILE A 71 -2.61 24.79 12.47
CA ILE A 71 -2.04 24.34 13.74
C ILE A 71 -2.22 25.44 14.78
N LYS A 72 -2.57 25.06 16.02
CA LYS A 72 -2.72 25.99 17.13
C LYS A 72 -1.38 26.19 17.83
N LEU A 73 -0.80 27.38 17.70
CA LEU A 73 0.46 27.77 18.33
C LEU A 73 0.23 29.08 19.10
N ASN A 74 0.65 29.14 20.36
CA ASN A 74 0.47 30.32 21.22
C ASN A 74 -0.98 30.87 21.24
N ARG A 75 -1.98 29.97 21.26
CA ARG A 75 -3.43 30.28 21.19
C ARG A 75 -3.93 30.87 19.87
N LEU A 76 -3.10 30.95 18.83
CA LEU A 76 -3.47 31.40 17.49
C LEU A 76 -3.45 30.22 16.51
N TRP A 77 -4.42 30.20 15.59
CA TRP A 77 -4.44 29.23 14.49
C TRP A 77 -3.60 29.76 13.33
N MET A 78 -2.53 29.05 12.98
CA MET A 78 -1.64 29.43 11.88
C MET A 78 -1.67 28.38 10.77
N PRO A 79 -1.69 28.79 9.49
CA PRO A 79 -1.51 27.87 8.37
C PRO A 79 -0.05 27.42 8.30
N VAL A 80 0.19 26.12 8.19
CA VAL A 80 1.52 25.51 8.06
C VAL A 80 1.48 24.54 6.89
N GLU A 81 2.44 24.67 5.98
CA GLU A 81 2.64 23.70 4.90
C GLU A 81 3.32 22.44 5.47
N VAL A 82 2.70 21.29 5.24
CA VAL A 82 3.17 20.00 5.75
C VAL A 82 3.21 18.97 4.62
N ASP A 83 4.13 18.02 4.74
CA ASP A 83 4.18 16.83 3.91
C ASP A 83 3.01 15.89 4.28
N ILE A 84 2.16 15.56 3.31
CA ILE A 84 0.93 14.80 3.56
C ILE A 84 1.23 13.35 3.97
N ILE A 85 2.27 12.72 3.42
CA ILE A 85 2.64 11.34 3.77
C ILE A 85 3.12 11.29 5.22
N SER A 86 3.99 12.22 5.61
CA SER A 86 4.47 12.35 6.98
C SER A 86 3.32 12.61 7.95
N LEU A 87 2.35 13.46 7.56
CA LEU A 87 1.16 13.70 8.36
C LEU A 87 0.31 12.43 8.52
N ARG A 88 0.02 11.70 7.43
CA ARG A 88 -0.75 10.44 7.45
C ARG A 88 -0.12 9.41 8.37
N ARG A 89 1.19 9.19 8.26
CA ARG A 89 1.95 8.29 9.16
C ARG A 89 1.84 8.71 10.62
N ALA A 90 1.92 10.01 10.91
CA ALA A 90 1.82 10.53 12.27
C ALA A 90 0.45 10.30 12.92
N ILE A 91 -0.63 10.22 12.12
CA ILE A 91 -2.00 9.96 12.59
C ILE A 91 -2.48 8.53 12.33
N GLY A 92 -1.59 7.63 11.88
CA GLY A 92 -1.92 6.22 11.63
C GLY A 92 -2.81 5.95 10.41
N LEU A 93 -2.87 6.88 9.45
CA LEU A 93 -3.58 6.67 8.19
C LEU A 93 -2.68 5.98 7.14
N PRO A 94 -3.27 5.24 6.19
CA PRO A 94 -2.53 4.66 5.08
C PRO A 94 -1.83 5.71 4.22
N ASP A 95 -0.65 5.37 3.71
CA ASP A 95 0.19 6.29 2.92
C ASP A 95 -0.45 6.67 1.57
N HIS A 96 -1.30 5.81 1.01
CA HIS A 96 -2.01 6.02 -0.26
C HIS A 96 -3.35 6.74 -0.06
N ASP A 97 -3.83 7.42 -1.11
CA ASP A 97 -5.15 8.07 -1.08
C ASP A 97 -6.29 7.05 -1.15
N MET A 98 -6.97 6.85 -0.02
CA MET A 98 -8.10 5.93 0.09
C MET A 98 -9.40 6.46 -0.54
N PHE A 99 -9.56 7.78 -0.60
CA PHE A 99 -10.83 8.44 -0.89
C PHE A 99 -10.95 8.91 -2.34
N THR A 100 -9.85 9.00 -3.09
CA THR A 100 -9.91 9.33 -4.53
C THR A 100 -9.39 8.21 -5.41
N GLN A 101 -8.51 7.35 -4.89
CA GLN A 101 -7.88 6.26 -5.65
C GLN A 101 -8.14 4.87 -5.07
N GLY A 102 -8.82 4.77 -3.92
CA GLY A 102 -9.14 3.51 -3.24
C GLY A 102 -10.56 2.99 -3.50
N ILE A 103 -10.94 1.89 -2.84
CA ILE A 103 -12.31 1.34 -2.89
C ILE A 103 -13.39 2.32 -2.40
N PHE A 104 -12.99 3.42 -1.74
CA PHE A 104 -13.88 4.47 -1.24
C PHE A 104 -13.95 5.69 -2.17
N HIS A 105 -13.50 5.59 -3.42
CA HIS A 105 -13.54 6.71 -4.38
C HIS A 105 -14.94 7.28 -4.66
N GLU A 106 -15.99 6.48 -4.45
CA GLU A 106 -17.39 6.91 -4.57
C GLU A 106 -18.04 7.24 -3.23
N PHE A 107 -17.30 7.16 -2.12
CA PHE A 107 -17.86 7.38 -0.80
C PHE A 107 -18.17 8.86 -0.58
N ASN A 108 -19.46 9.18 -0.61
CA ASN A 108 -19.98 10.47 -0.17
C ASN A 108 -20.80 10.26 1.09
N ALA A 109 -20.25 10.64 2.25
CA ALA A 109 -20.95 10.50 3.52
C ALA A 109 -22.28 11.27 3.45
N PRO A 110 -23.44 10.62 3.67
CA PRO A 110 -24.70 11.34 3.70
C PRO A 110 -24.65 12.38 4.83
N PRO A 111 -25.26 13.57 4.64
CA PRO A 111 -25.32 14.55 5.71
C PRO A 111 -25.97 13.92 6.95
N PRO A 112 -25.47 14.23 8.16
CA PRO A 112 -25.99 13.65 9.38
C PRO A 112 -27.49 13.91 9.48
N THR A 113 -28.27 12.85 9.71
CA THR A 113 -29.74 12.93 9.77
C THR A 113 -30.19 13.79 10.95
N ASN A 114 -29.35 13.90 11.98
CA ASN A 114 -29.56 14.79 13.13
C ASN A 114 -28.22 15.42 13.56
N PRO A 115 -27.85 16.60 13.04
CA PRO A 115 -26.56 17.24 13.31
C PRO A 115 -26.41 17.74 14.76
N THR A 116 -27.51 17.80 15.52
CA THR A 116 -27.53 18.22 16.93
C THR A 116 -27.71 17.05 17.88
N MET A 117 -27.62 15.81 17.40
CA MET A 117 -27.70 14.63 18.26
C MET A 117 -26.49 14.65 19.19
N GLN A 118 -26.77 14.72 20.50
CA GLN A 118 -25.73 14.70 21.51
C GLN A 118 -25.09 13.31 21.49
N ASP A 119 -23.76 13.29 21.43
CA ASP A 119 -22.97 12.06 21.36
C ASP A 119 -22.94 11.39 22.73
N VAL A 120 -24.01 10.64 23.01
CA VAL A 120 -24.25 9.99 24.31
C VAL A 120 -23.35 8.77 24.54
N ASP A 121 -22.79 8.21 23.47
CA ASP A 121 -22.00 6.98 23.51
C ASP A 121 -20.57 7.22 24.05
N TYR A 122 -20.13 8.47 24.14
CA TYR A 122 -18.83 8.87 24.71
C TYR A 122 -18.98 9.87 25.88
N LEU A 123 -20.16 9.95 26.49
CA LEU A 123 -20.27 10.60 27.79
C LEU A 123 -19.49 9.71 28.78
N GLU A 124 -18.35 10.20 29.25
CA GLU A 124 -17.64 9.61 30.39
C GLU A 124 -18.67 9.51 31.53
N ASP A 125 -18.89 8.29 32.04
CA ASP A 125 -19.73 8.06 33.22
C ASP A 125 -19.17 8.95 34.35
N GLU A 126 -19.79 10.11 34.58
CA GLU A 126 -19.49 10.95 35.73
C GLU A 126 -19.79 10.10 36.97
N GLU A 127 -18.71 9.75 37.68
CA GLU A 127 -18.65 8.90 38.87
C GLU A 127 -19.80 9.16 39.85
N MET A 128 -20.44 8.07 40.31
CA MET A 128 -21.14 8.03 41.61
C MET A 128 -20.25 7.43 42.69
#